data_AF-A0A6N6P9S9-F1
#
_entry.id   AF-A0A6N6P9S9-F1
#
_cell.length_a   1.000
_cell.length_b   1.000
_cell.length_c   1.000
_cell.angle_alpha   90.00
_cell.angle_beta   90.00
_cell.angle_gamma   90.00
#
_symmetry.space_group_name_H-M   'P 1'
#
loop_
_entity.id
_entity.type
_entity.pdbx_description
1 polymer ?
#
loop_
_entity_poly.entity_id
_entity_poly.type
_entity_poly.pdbx_seq_one_letter_code
_entity_poly.pdbx_strand_id
1 'polypeptide(L)'
;MTTPPLQQHYLNKVVPNLKQKFGYTNNHQVPRLEKIVVTSCMGKSPDRKLAVDDAVNEITKITGQRPSITFSKKAVANFKLREGEPLGARVTLRGARMWEFMHRFIHITAPNIRDFRGISSKSFDGRGNYACGITDQAIFPEIEIDQIKRNIGFDLIFVTSAATDAPGRELLAELGMPFRDMKKATEVEAEAAAAAAAAAAL
;
A
#
# COMPACT_ATOMS: atom_id res chain seq x y z
N MET A 1 -17.13 19.74 8.28
CA MET A 1 -16.10 18.87 7.66
C MET A 1 -16.28 17.47 8.22
N THR A 2 -16.70 16.52 7.40
CA THR A 2 -17.03 15.15 7.82
C THR A 2 -15.76 14.44 8.30
N THR A 3 -15.72 14.00 9.55
CA THR A 3 -14.62 13.16 10.05
C THR A 3 -14.69 11.82 9.33
N PRO A 4 -13.62 11.37 8.65
CA PRO A 4 -13.61 10.09 7.95
C PRO A 4 -13.95 8.93 8.90
N PRO A 5 -14.76 7.94 8.46
CA PRO A 5 -15.18 6.82 9.31
C PRO A 5 -13.97 6.02 9.84
N LEU A 6 -12.93 5.86 9.03
CA LEU A 6 -11.70 5.18 9.43
C LEU A 6 -10.91 5.96 10.50
N GLN A 7 -10.99 7.30 10.50
CA GLN A 7 -10.35 8.12 11.52
C GLN A 7 -11.07 7.99 12.87
N GLN A 8 -12.40 7.88 12.87
CA GLN A 8 -13.16 7.58 14.09
C GLN A 8 -12.87 6.18 14.62
N HIS A 9 -12.76 5.19 13.72
CA HIS A 9 -12.37 3.83 14.07
C HIS A 9 -10.98 3.78 14.73
N TYR A 10 -10.03 4.52 14.17
CA TYR A 10 -8.68 4.64 14.73
C TYR A 10 -8.71 5.17 16.16
N LEU A 11 -9.39 6.30 16.41
CA LEU A 11 -9.44 6.91 17.74
C LEU A 11 -10.18 6.05 18.77
N ASN A 12 -11.29 5.43 18.39
CA ASN A 12 -12.18 4.75 19.33
C ASN A 12 -11.77 3.31 19.64
N LYS A 13 -11.14 2.61 18.68
CA LYS A 13 -10.85 1.17 18.81
C LYS A 13 -9.36 0.83 18.69
N VAL A 14 -8.67 1.41 17.71
CA VAL A 14 -7.27 1.06 17.44
C VAL A 14 -6.33 1.62 18.52
N VAL A 15 -6.50 2.89 18.90
CA VAL A 15 -5.69 3.51 19.96
C VAL A 15 -5.75 2.75 21.30
N PRO A 16 -6.93 2.42 21.86
CA PRO A 16 -6.98 1.68 23.12
C PRO A 16 -6.41 0.26 23.01
N ASN A 17 -6.62 -0.44 21.88
CA ASN A 17 -6.08 -1.77 21.67
C ASN A 17 -4.54 -1.77 21.60
N LEU A 18 -3.95 -0.86 20.81
CA LEU A 18 -2.50 -0.71 20.74
C LEU A 18 -1.88 -0.30 22.09
N LYS A 19 -2.58 0.54 22.85
CA LYS A 19 -2.13 0.93 24.20
C LYS A 19 -2.10 -0.26 25.16
N GLN A 20 -3.11 -1.13 25.10
CA GLN A 20 -3.17 -2.33 25.93
C GLN A 20 -2.10 -3.36 25.54
N LYS A 21 -1.90 -3.59 24.24
CA LYS A 21 -0.92 -4.60 23.76
C LYS A 21 0.52 -4.23 24.03
N PHE A 22 0.88 -2.97 23.82
CA PHE A 22 2.27 -2.50 23.97
C PHE A 22 2.55 -1.78 25.29
N GLY A 23 1.53 -1.61 26.14
CA GLY A 23 1.68 -1.00 27.46
C GLY A 23 2.16 0.46 27.43
N TYR A 24 1.83 1.22 26.39
CA TYR A 24 2.29 2.61 26.26
C TYR A 24 1.74 3.49 27.41
N THR A 25 2.64 4.20 28.09
CA THR A 25 2.28 5.13 29.17
C THR A 25 1.71 6.44 28.62
N ASN A 26 2.22 6.90 27.48
CA ASN A 26 1.78 8.15 26.85
C ASN A 26 0.89 7.88 25.63
N ASN A 27 -0.27 8.55 25.55
CA ASN A 27 -1.18 8.46 24.41
C ASN A 27 -0.51 8.91 23.10
N HIS A 28 0.47 9.82 23.15
CA HIS A 28 1.20 10.28 21.98
C HIS A 28 2.27 9.31 21.48
N GLN A 29 2.61 8.28 22.26
CA GLN A 29 3.55 7.24 21.85
C GLN A 29 2.90 6.19 20.95
N VAL A 30 1.56 6.15 20.93
CA VAL A 30 0.81 5.23 20.08
C VAL A 30 1.14 5.53 18.61
N PRO A 31 1.53 4.52 17.81
CA PRO A 31 1.80 4.71 16.40
C PRO A 31 0.62 5.33 15.67
N ARG A 32 0.89 6.22 14.72
CA ARG A 32 -0.11 6.83 13.85
C ARG A 32 0.34 6.78 12.39
N LEU A 33 -0.62 6.84 11.48
CA LEU A 33 -0.34 7.02 10.06
C LEU A 33 -0.05 8.50 9.78
N GLU A 34 1.11 8.82 9.22
CA GLU A 34 1.51 10.21 8.97
C GLU A 34 1.18 10.68 7.56
N LYS A 35 1.46 9.83 6.57
CA LYS A 35 1.23 10.10 5.16
C LYS A 35 1.14 8.79 4.38
N ILE A 36 0.41 8.84 3.28
CA ILE A 36 0.46 7.81 2.24
C ILE A 36 1.04 8.45 0.99
N VAL A 37 2.09 7.85 0.44
CA VAL A 37 2.67 8.29 -0.84
C VAL A 37 2.25 7.28 -1.89
N VAL A 38 1.61 7.78 -2.94
CA VAL A 38 1.30 7.00 -4.14
C VAL A 38 2.25 7.45 -5.23
N THR A 39 2.98 6.51 -5.80
CA THR A 39 3.95 6.79 -6.85
C THR A 39 3.77 5.82 -8.00
N SER A 40 3.96 6.31 -9.22
CA SER A 40 4.02 5.49 -10.42
C SER A 40 5.23 5.90 -11.25
N CYS A 41 5.92 4.92 -11.81
CA CYS A 41 7.13 5.10 -12.59
C CYS A 41 6.98 4.42 -13.96
N MET A 42 7.07 5.20 -15.04
CA MET A 42 6.88 4.74 -16.42
C MET A 42 8.21 4.60 -17.17
N GLY A 43 9.15 3.83 -16.59
CA GLY A 43 10.53 3.75 -17.09
C GLY A 43 10.70 3.08 -18.46
N LYS A 44 9.82 2.15 -18.83
CA LYS A 44 9.93 1.31 -20.04
C LYS A 44 9.07 1.75 -21.23
N SER A 45 8.23 2.78 -21.08
CA SER A 45 7.34 3.21 -22.17
C SER A 45 8.11 3.96 -23.26
N PRO A 46 7.91 3.66 -24.56
CA PRO A 46 8.51 4.44 -25.65
C PRO A 46 7.97 5.88 -25.71
N ASP A 47 6.72 6.10 -25.30
CA ASP A 47 6.06 7.41 -25.30
C ASP A 47 5.93 7.96 -23.87
N ARG A 48 7.06 8.32 -23.25
CA ARG A 48 7.10 8.70 -21.83
C ARG A 48 6.22 9.89 -21.47
N LYS A 49 6.19 10.93 -22.30
CA LYS A 49 5.40 12.14 -22.05
C LYS A 49 3.90 11.83 -21.94
N LEU A 50 3.37 11.12 -22.95
CA LEU A 50 1.97 10.70 -22.98
C LEU A 50 1.64 9.74 -21.82
N ALA A 51 2.51 8.77 -21.54
CA ALA A 51 2.31 7.83 -20.44
C ALA A 51 2.30 8.49 -19.06
N VAL A 52 3.11 9.54 -18.87
CA VAL A 52 3.11 10.33 -17.62
C VAL A 52 1.83 11.14 -17.51
N ASP A 53 1.34 11.75 -18.60
CA ASP A 53 0.08 12.50 -18.59
C ASP A 53 -1.12 11.59 -18.29
N ASP A 54 -1.15 10.38 -18.86
CA ASP A 54 -2.16 9.37 -18.56
C ASP A 54 -2.12 8.97 -17.06
N ALA A 55 -0.92 8.68 -16.53
CA ALA A 55 -0.74 8.36 -15.10
C ALA A 55 -1.17 9.52 -14.18
N VAL A 56 -0.92 10.77 -14.59
CA VAL A 56 -1.35 11.96 -13.85
C VAL A 56 -2.87 12.02 -13.77
N ASN A 57 -3.56 11.77 -14.87
CA ASN A 57 -5.02 11.77 -14.93
C ASN A 57 -5.64 10.66 -14.07
N GLU A 58 -5.09 9.45 -14.14
CA GLU A 58 -5.58 8.30 -13.36
C GLU A 58 -5.38 8.48 -11.86
N ILE A 59 -4.18 8.89 -11.42
CA ILE A 59 -3.92 9.17 -10.00
C ILE A 59 -4.81 10.31 -9.50
N THR A 60 -5.10 11.30 -10.36
CA THR A 60 -6.04 12.37 -10.02
C THR A 60 -7.45 11.84 -9.82
N LYS A 61 -7.93 10.91 -10.66
CA LYS A 61 -9.24 10.27 -10.48
C LYS A 61 -9.30 9.46 -9.17
N ILE A 62 -8.28 8.65 -8.89
CA ILE A 62 -8.22 7.81 -7.69
C ILE A 62 -8.16 8.67 -6.41
N THR A 63 -7.21 9.60 -6.34
CA THR A 63 -6.89 10.33 -5.11
C THR A 63 -7.64 11.66 -4.98
N GLY A 64 -8.27 12.12 -6.06
CA GLY A 64 -8.83 13.47 -6.20
C GLY A 64 -7.78 14.58 -6.23
N GLN A 65 -6.48 14.25 -6.18
CA GLN A 65 -5.38 15.22 -6.03
C GLN A 65 -4.50 15.13 -7.25
N ARG A 66 -4.22 16.30 -7.85
CA ARG A 66 -3.29 16.35 -8.98
C ARG A 66 -1.87 15.96 -8.50
N PRO A 67 -1.27 14.89 -9.05
CA PRO A 67 0.07 14.47 -8.67
C PRO A 67 1.14 15.41 -9.24
N SER A 68 2.29 15.41 -8.58
CA SER A 68 3.51 16.06 -9.07
C SER A 68 4.25 15.14 -10.04
N ILE A 69 4.74 15.71 -11.14
CA ILE A 69 5.56 14.98 -12.12
C ILE A 69 6.98 14.85 -11.58
N THR A 70 7.55 13.65 -11.67
CA THR A 70 8.93 13.38 -11.28
C THR A 70 9.84 13.44 -12.50
N PHE A 71 10.89 14.26 -12.40
CA PHE A 71 11.89 14.42 -13.45
C PHE A 71 13.15 13.59 -13.14
N SER A 72 13.84 13.15 -14.19
CA SER A 72 15.13 12.48 -14.07
C SER A 72 16.21 13.44 -13.55
N LYS A 73 17.01 12.96 -12.58
CA LYS A 73 18.16 13.70 -12.03
C LYS A 73 19.48 13.42 -12.75
N LYS A 74 19.60 12.27 -13.40
CA LYS A 74 20.82 11.79 -14.05
C LYS A 74 20.49 11.21 -15.42
N ALA A 75 21.36 11.46 -16.38
CA ALA A 75 21.33 10.76 -17.66
C ALA A 75 21.93 9.35 -17.50
N VAL A 76 21.22 8.33 -18.01
CA VAL A 76 21.71 6.95 -18.04
C VAL A 76 21.38 6.35 -19.40
N ALA A 77 22.41 6.05 -20.18
CA ALA A 77 22.29 5.55 -21.55
C ALA A 77 21.53 4.21 -21.64
N ASN A 78 21.74 3.30 -20.68
CA ASN A 78 21.08 1.99 -20.64
C ASN A 78 19.54 2.10 -20.57
N PHE A 79 19.03 3.13 -19.90
CA PHE A 79 17.60 3.41 -19.81
C PHE A 79 17.11 4.39 -20.87
N LYS A 80 17.98 4.80 -21.82
CA LYS A 80 17.70 5.84 -22.82
C LYS A 80 17.12 7.11 -22.18
N LEU A 81 17.67 7.52 -21.03
CA LEU A 81 17.14 8.61 -20.22
C LEU A 81 18.03 9.83 -20.34
N ARG A 82 17.44 10.99 -20.63
CA ARG A 82 18.12 12.30 -20.59
C ARG A 82 17.79 13.02 -19.28
N GLU A 83 18.62 13.99 -18.87
CA GLU A 83 18.35 14.82 -17.70
C GLU A 83 17.14 15.73 -17.92
N GLY A 84 16.30 15.90 -16.89
CA GLY A 84 15.10 16.75 -16.95
C GLY A 84 13.92 16.15 -17.71
N GLU A 85 13.96 14.88 -18.09
CA GLU A 85 12.86 14.19 -18.76
C GLU A 85 11.82 13.72 -17.72
N PRO A 86 10.50 13.84 -17.99
CA PRO A 86 9.46 13.33 -17.11
C PRO A 86 9.50 11.79 -17.10
N LEU A 87 9.51 11.20 -15.90
CA LEU A 87 9.66 9.76 -15.69
C LEU A 87 8.44 9.12 -15.01
N GLY A 88 7.75 9.89 -14.17
CA GLY A 88 6.62 9.36 -13.40
C GLY A 88 5.80 10.45 -12.72
N ALA A 89 4.88 9.99 -11.89
CA ALA A 89 3.98 10.84 -11.12
C ALA A 89 3.97 10.39 -9.66
N ARG A 90 3.96 11.36 -8.74
CA ARG A 90 3.89 11.12 -7.30
C ARG A 90 2.90 12.06 -6.65
N VAL A 91 2.11 11.52 -5.73
CA VAL A 91 1.23 12.30 -4.84
C VAL A 91 1.46 11.88 -3.39
N THR A 92 1.38 12.84 -2.48
CA THR A 92 1.42 12.59 -1.03
C THR A 92 0.08 12.99 -0.44
N LEU A 93 -0.61 12.02 0.15
CA LEU A 93 -1.89 12.19 0.83
C LEU A 93 -1.65 12.36 2.33
N ARG A 94 -2.30 13.37 2.92
CA ARG A 94 -2.28 13.67 4.36
C ARG A 94 -3.68 14.08 4.82
N GLY A 95 -3.92 14.02 6.13
CA GLY A 95 -5.19 14.46 6.73
C GLY A 95 -6.38 13.60 6.30
N ALA A 96 -7.53 14.22 6.06
CA ALA A 96 -8.79 13.51 5.75
C ALA A 96 -8.68 12.63 4.47
N ARG A 97 -8.05 13.16 3.42
CA ARG A 97 -7.91 12.48 2.11
C ARG A 97 -7.13 11.17 2.20
N MET A 98 -6.18 11.11 3.12
CA MET A 98 -5.38 9.93 3.41
C MET A 98 -6.24 8.82 4.02
N TRP A 99 -7.09 9.17 4.99
CA TRP A 99 -8.02 8.24 5.63
C TRP A 99 -9.10 7.75 4.66
N GLU A 100 -9.62 8.63 3.81
CA GLU A 100 -10.59 8.25 2.76
C GLU A 100 -9.97 7.33 1.71
N PHE A 101 -8.74 7.63 1.27
CA PHE A 101 -8.01 6.76 0.34
C PHE A 101 -7.76 5.38 0.95
N MET A 102 -7.32 5.31 2.22
CA MET A 102 -7.08 4.03 2.87
C MET A 102 -8.35 3.24 3.10
N HIS A 103 -9.46 3.90 3.45
CA HIS A 103 -10.75 3.25 3.58
C HIS A 103 -11.23 2.65 2.25
N ARG A 104 -11.15 3.41 1.15
CA ARG A 104 -11.47 2.90 -0.20
C ARG A 104 -10.54 1.75 -0.59
N PHE A 105 -9.25 1.86 -0.27
CA PHE A 105 -8.28 0.82 -0.58
C PHE A 105 -8.61 -0.51 0.12
N ILE A 106 -8.93 -0.48 1.42
CA ILE A 106 -9.21 -1.69 2.21
C ILE A 106 -10.54 -2.33 1.81
N HIS A 107 -11.60 -1.53 1.68
CA HIS A 107 -12.96 -2.07 1.49
C HIS A 107 -13.35 -2.33 0.03
N ILE A 108 -12.77 -1.59 -0.90
CA ILE A 108 -13.19 -1.64 -2.32
C ILE A 108 -12.06 -2.22 -3.18
N THR A 109 -10.86 -1.65 -3.05
CA THR A 109 -9.75 -1.98 -3.97
C THR A 109 -9.12 -3.34 -3.68
N ALA A 110 -8.83 -3.66 -2.41
CA ALA A 110 -8.12 -4.88 -2.05
C ALA A 110 -8.88 -6.17 -2.44
N PRO A 111 -10.21 -6.28 -2.23
CA PRO A 111 -10.98 -7.44 -2.70
C PRO A 111 -11.03 -7.58 -4.22
N ASN A 112 -10.95 -6.48 -4.96
CA ASN A 112 -11.02 -6.47 -6.42
C ASN A 112 -9.70 -6.84 -7.11
N ILE A 113 -8.63 -7.12 -6.34
CA ILE A 113 -7.37 -7.59 -6.91
C ILE A 113 -7.57 -9.01 -7.45
N ARG A 114 -7.19 -9.24 -8.71
CA ARG A 114 -7.22 -10.58 -9.31
C ARG A 114 -6.31 -11.54 -8.52
N ASP A 115 -6.85 -12.69 -8.13
CA ASP A 115 -6.20 -13.71 -7.29
C ASP A 115 -5.71 -13.19 -5.93
N PHE A 116 -6.53 -12.39 -5.25
CA PHE A 116 -6.18 -11.83 -3.94
C PHE A 116 -6.04 -12.90 -2.85
N ARG A 117 -4.80 -13.13 -2.40
CA ARG A 117 -4.46 -14.03 -1.27
C ARG A 117 -4.04 -13.29 0.00
N GLY A 118 -4.37 -12.00 0.09
CA GLY A 118 -3.83 -11.11 1.11
C GLY A 118 -2.50 -10.47 0.71
N ILE A 119 -2.21 -9.32 1.30
CA ILE A 119 -0.98 -8.56 1.03
C ILE A 119 0.15 -9.12 1.90
N SER A 120 1.37 -9.16 1.36
CA SER A 120 2.53 -9.70 2.08
C SER A 120 2.79 -8.92 3.37
N SER A 121 2.92 -9.64 4.49
CA SER A 121 3.32 -9.05 5.77
C SER A 121 4.84 -8.84 5.89
N LYS A 122 5.61 -9.17 4.86
CA LYS A 122 7.09 -9.02 4.84
C LYS A 122 7.57 -7.69 4.26
N SER A 123 6.68 -6.88 3.67
CA SER A 123 7.07 -5.64 2.96
C SER A 123 7.28 -4.43 3.89
N PHE A 124 7.68 -4.68 5.14
CA PHE A 124 8.07 -3.63 6.08
C PHE A 124 9.56 -3.32 5.94
N ASP A 125 9.94 -2.08 6.24
CA ASP A 125 11.29 -1.54 6.02
C ASP A 125 12.22 -1.61 7.24
N GLY A 126 11.81 -2.29 8.32
CA GLY A 126 12.54 -2.34 9.59
C GLY A 126 12.23 -1.18 10.53
N ARG A 127 11.57 -0.13 10.03
CA ARG A 127 11.22 1.10 10.77
C ARG A 127 9.71 1.32 10.80
N GLY A 128 8.91 0.27 10.63
CA GLY A 128 7.46 0.34 10.72
C GLY A 128 6.76 1.01 9.52
N ASN A 129 7.48 1.34 8.44
CA ASN A 129 6.83 1.77 7.20
C ASN A 129 6.52 0.55 6.33
N TYR A 130 5.46 0.67 5.55
CA TYR A 130 4.97 -0.42 4.73
C TYR A 130 4.87 -0.02 3.26
N ALA A 131 5.36 -0.87 2.36
CA ALA A 131 5.27 -0.67 0.92
C ALA A 131 4.46 -1.80 0.26
N CYS A 132 3.46 -1.43 -0.55
CA CYS A 132 2.70 -2.35 -1.37
C CYS A 132 2.80 -1.94 -2.83
N GLY A 133 3.35 -2.84 -3.66
CA GLY A 133 3.32 -2.71 -5.11
C GLY A 133 2.01 -3.26 -5.67
N ILE A 134 1.40 -2.52 -6.58
CA ILE A 134 0.18 -2.87 -7.28
C ILE A 134 0.52 -2.88 -8.77
N THR A 135 0.25 -4.00 -9.43
CA THR A 135 0.62 -4.21 -10.82
C THR A 135 -0.41 -3.67 -11.80
N ASP A 136 -1.68 -3.52 -11.39
CA ASP A 136 -2.78 -3.15 -12.27
C ASP A 136 -3.63 -2.03 -11.67
N GLN A 137 -3.94 -1.04 -12.49
CA GLN A 137 -4.78 0.10 -12.17
C GLN A 137 -6.27 -0.24 -12.18
N ALA A 138 -6.67 -1.31 -12.88
CA ALA A 138 -8.09 -1.70 -13.05
C ALA A 138 -8.80 -2.09 -11.73
N ILE A 139 -8.06 -2.19 -10.64
CA ILE A 139 -8.59 -2.48 -9.30
C ILE A 139 -9.37 -1.30 -8.70
N PHE A 140 -9.16 -0.09 -9.22
CA PHE A 140 -9.89 1.09 -8.79
C PHE A 140 -11.16 1.24 -9.63
N PRO A 141 -12.36 1.20 -9.01
CA PRO A 141 -13.62 1.34 -9.77
C PRO A 141 -13.78 2.72 -10.41
N GLU A 142 -13.01 3.72 -9.97
CA GLU A 142 -12.98 5.05 -10.56
C GLU A 142 -12.31 5.09 -11.95
N ILE A 143 -11.65 4.01 -12.37
CA ILE A 143 -11.00 3.90 -13.68
C ILE A 143 -11.91 3.11 -14.63
N GLU A 144 -12.23 3.72 -15.77
CA GLU A 144 -12.92 3.05 -16.87
C GLU A 144 -11.93 2.16 -17.63
N ILE A 145 -12.23 0.87 -17.71
CA ILE A 145 -11.37 -0.14 -18.35
C ILE A 145 -11.13 0.18 -19.83
N ASP A 146 -12.11 0.77 -20.51
CA ASP A 146 -12.01 1.16 -21.93
C ASP A 146 -11.02 2.31 -22.18
N GLN A 147 -10.71 3.13 -21.16
CA GLN A 147 -9.73 4.22 -21.28
C GLN A 147 -8.29 3.75 -21.04
N ILE A 148 -8.08 2.48 -20.65
CA ILE A 148 -6.76 1.94 -20.34
C ILE A 148 -6.01 1.63 -21.64
N LYS A 149 -5.10 2.52 -22.01
CA LYS A 149 -4.20 2.32 -23.17
C LYS A 149 -2.99 1.46 -22.84
N ARG A 150 -2.54 1.49 -21.57
CA ARG A 150 -1.34 0.80 -21.07
C ARG A 150 -1.58 0.43 -19.61
N ASN A 151 -1.15 -0.76 -19.16
CA ASN A 151 -1.20 -1.11 -17.75
C ASN A 151 -0.12 -0.32 -16.99
N ILE A 152 -0.56 0.53 -16.08
CA ILE A 152 0.28 1.32 -15.17
C ILE A 152 0.21 0.67 -13.79
N GLY A 153 1.39 0.40 -13.21
CA GLY A 153 1.52 -0.03 -11.83
C GLY A 153 1.63 1.15 -10.87
N PHE A 154 1.22 0.94 -9.63
CA PHE A 154 1.34 1.91 -8.54
C PHE A 154 2.05 1.31 -7.35
N ASP A 155 2.96 2.06 -6.74
CA ASP A 155 3.52 1.74 -5.44
C ASP A 155 2.86 2.62 -4.38
N LEU A 156 2.29 1.97 -3.37
CA LEU A 156 1.71 2.59 -2.19
C LEU A 156 2.68 2.48 -1.02
N ILE A 157 3.08 3.62 -0.47
CA ILE A 157 3.98 3.68 0.67
C ILE A 157 3.23 4.31 1.84
N PHE A 158 3.01 3.50 2.88
CA PHE A 158 2.38 3.90 4.12
C PHE A 158 3.48 4.24 5.12
N VAL A 159 3.53 5.51 5.51
CA VAL A 159 4.49 5.99 6.50
C VAL A 159 3.79 6.08 7.84
N THR A 160 4.33 5.36 8.82
CA THR A 160 3.84 5.38 10.19
C THR A 160 4.86 6.06 11.10
N SER A 161 4.42 6.45 12.30
CA SER A 161 5.31 6.97 13.34
C SER A 161 5.95 5.86 14.20
N ALA A 162 5.75 4.59 13.83
CA ALA A 162 6.34 3.46 14.57
C ALA A 162 7.86 3.46 14.42
N ALA A 163 8.58 3.03 15.47
CA ALA A 163 10.04 2.86 15.40
C ALA A 163 10.45 1.46 14.91
N THR A 164 9.56 0.48 15.05
CA THR A 164 9.80 -0.94 14.76
C THR A 164 8.63 -1.53 13.95
N ASP A 165 8.88 -2.65 13.29
CA ASP A 165 7.90 -3.26 12.39
C ASP A 165 6.69 -3.87 13.10
N ALA A 166 6.87 -4.40 14.31
CA ALA A 166 5.78 -4.99 15.09
C ALA A 166 4.61 -4.01 15.34
N PRO A 167 4.83 -2.81 15.92
CA PRO A 167 3.77 -1.83 16.13
C PRO A 167 3.20 -1.28 14.81
N GLY A 168 4.02 -1.12 13.77
CA GLY A 168 3.54 -0.69 12.45
C GLY A 168 2.61 -1.73 11.81
N ARG A 169 2.95 -3.01 11.93
CA ARG A 169 2.14 -4.13 11.43
C ARG A 169 0.83 -4.26 12.17
N GLU A 170 0.85 -4.16 13.50
CA GLU A 170 -0.36 -4.24 14.31
C GLU A 170 -1.30 -3.07 14.04
N LEU A 171 -0.77 -1.86 13.87
CA LEU A 171 -1.57 -0.70 13.48
C LEU A 171 -2.30 -0.94 12.16
N LEU A 172 -1.60 -1.45 11.14
CA LEU A 172 -2.23 -1.71 9.85
C LEU A 172 -3.22 -2.87 9.92
N ALA A 173 -2.94 -3.90 10.73
CA ALA A 173 -3.84 -5.03 10.93
C ALA A 173 -5.14 -4.60 11.63
N GLU A 174 -5.05 -3.77 12.66
CA GLU A 174 -6.23 -3.24 13.38
C GLU A 174 -7.03 -2.22 12.56
N LEU A 175 -6.40 -1.57 11.60
CA LEU A 175 -7.07 -0.75 10.59
C LEU A 175 -7.82 -1.59 9.53
N GLY A 176 -7.67 -2.92 9.57
CA GLY A 176 -8.36 -3.85 8.67
C GLY A 176 -7.57 -4.19 7.41
N MET A 177 -6.26 -3.96 7.39
CA MET A 177 -5.45 -4.32 6.24
C MET A 177 -5.40 -5.85 6.09
N PRO A 178 -5.84 -6.40 4.95
CA PRO A 178 -5.87 -7.84 4.71
C PRO A 178 -4.46 -8.38 4.47
N PHE A 179 -3.72 -8.62 5.55
CA PHE A 179 -2.45 -9.33 5.46
C PHE A 179 -2.70 -10.78 5.10
N ARG A 180 -1.82 -11.34 4.27
CA ARG A 180 -1.72 -12.77 4.08
C ARG A 180 -1.24 -13.37 5.39
N ASP A 181 -2.19 -13.85 6.18
CA ASP A 181 -1.91 -14.41 7.49
C ASP A 181 -0.99 -15.63 7.39
N MET A 182 0.03 -15.63 8.26
CA MET A 182 0.82 -16.80 8.64
C MET A 182 0.00 -17.83 9.43
N LYS A 183 -1.32 -17.63 9.63
CA LYS A 183 -2.18 -18.66 10.24
C LYS A 183 -2.27 -19.93 9.38
N LYS A 184 -2.05 -19.81 8.06
CA LYS A 184 -1.84 -20.96 7.17
C LYS A 184 -0.44 -21.59 7.24
N ALA A 185 0.58 -20.92 7.78
CA ALA A 185 1.90 -21.53 7.90
C ALA A 185 1.91 -22.58 9.04
N THR A 186 1.25 -22.27 10.16
CA THR A 186 1.14 -23.17 11.30
C THR A 186 0.22 -24.38 11.05
N GLU A 187 -0.82 -24.23 10.23
CA GLU A 187 -1.69 -25.36 9.86
C GLU A 187 -1.06 -26.26 8.78
N VAL A 188 -0.30 -25.67 7.83
CA VAL A 188 0.36 -26.43 6.74
C VAL A 188 1.62 -27.16 7.23
N GLU A 189 2.36 -26.62 8.19
CA GLU A 189 3.49 -27.34 8.82
C GLU A 189 3.00 -28.49 9.72
N ALA A 190 1.81 -28.37 10.34
CA ALA A 190 1.21 -29.44 11.13
C ALA A 190 0.69 -30.61 10.25
N GLU A 191 0.08 -30.32 9.09
CA GLU A 191 -0.31 -31.36 8.13
C GLU A 191 0.89 -32.05 7.47
N ALA A 192 1.96 -31.31 7.16
CA ALA A 192 3.19 -31.89 6.59
C ALA A 192 3.93 -32.80 7.59
N ALA A 193 3.95 -32.46 8.89
CA ALA A 193 4.53 -33.31 9.92
C ALA A 193 3.69 -34.59 10.16
N ALA A 194 2.37 -34.51 10.07
CA ALA A 194 1.48 -35.67 10.17
C ALA A 194 1.63 -36.63 8.97
N ALA A 195 1.80 -36.11 7.76
CA ALA A 195 2.04 -36.92 6.57
C ALA A 195 3.43 -37.60 6.60
N ALA A 196 4.46 -36.94 7.12
CA ALA A 196 5.79 -37.52 7.29
C ALA A 196 5.81 -38.63 8.37
N ALA A 197 5.01 -38.50 9.44
CA ALA A 197 4.88 -39.54 10.46
C ALA A 197 4.08 -40.76 9.97
N ALA A 198 3.09 -40.58 9.08
CA ALA A 198 2.33 -41.68 8.49
C ALA A 198 3.13 -42.48 7.45
N ALA A 199 4.06 -41.83 6.73
CA ALA A 199 4.93 -42.49 5.75
C ALA A 199 6.11 -43.27 6.37
N ALA A 200 6.42 -43.04 7.65
CA ALA A 200 7.47 -43.77 8.38
C ALA A 200 6.94 -45.00 9.17
N ALA A 201 5.62 -45.22 9.17
CA ALA A 201 4.94 -46.29 9.91
C ALA A 201 4.35 -47.40 9.01
N LEU A 202 4.73 -47.43 7.73
CA LEU A 202 4.39 -48.44 6.73
C LEU A 202 5.68 -48.94 6.06
#